data_AF-D0NYK4-F1
#
_entry.id   AF-D0NYK4-F1
#
_cell.length_a   1.000
_cell.length_b   1.000
_cell.length_c   1.000
_cell.angle_alpha   90.00
_cell.angle_beta   90.00
_cell.angle_gamma   90.00
#
_symmetry.space_group_name_H-M   'P 1'
#
loop_
_entity.id
_entity.type
_entity.pdbx_description
1 polymer ?
#
loop_
_entity_poly.entity_id
_entity_poly.type
_entity_poly.pdbx_seq_one_letter_code
_entity_poly.pdbx_strand_id
1 'polypeptide(L)'
;MTVKPTANGKFLITPQLEKGKVCLSREDDQLLHFQWVGRQNGASPEDFIIFLDDAHFAKIDTGRSNDRNKDASRDEDLVKKVNDCMNNAQAASSSDGSRGSGNNVQLDHNAIMQMLGAMGAVTPTPT
;
A
#
# COMPACT_ATOMS: atom_id res chain seq x y z
N MET A 1 -5.33 19.12 6.42
CA MET A 1 -6.82 19.23 6.28
C MET A 1 -7.35 20.06 7.44
N THR A 2 -8.47 20.78 7.29
CA THR A 2 -9.08 21.50 8.44
C THR A 2 -10.49 21.02 8.67
N VAL A 3 -10.78 20.63 9.90
CA VAL A 3 -12.10 20.20 10.36
C VAL A 3 -12.63 21.23 11.34
N LYS A 4 -13.84 21.75 11.12
CA LYS A 4 -14.51 22.67 12.03
C LYS A 4 -15.87 22.12 12.45
N PRO A 5 -16.19 22.05 13.75
CA PRO A 5 -17.54 21.68 14.18
C PRO A 5 -18.53 22.77 13.78
N THR A 6 -19.73 22.36 13.35
CA THR A 6 -20.84 23.25 13.02
C THR A 6 -21.96 23.07 14.05
N ALA A 7 -22.75 24.12 14.29
CA ALA A 7 -23.82 24.14 15.31
C ALA A 7 -24.91 23.06 15.12
N ASN A 8 -25.02 22.47 13.94
CA ASN A 8 -25.94 21.38 13.61
C ASN A 8 -25.36 19.98 13.88
N GLY A 9 -24.25 19.87 14.60
CA GLY A 9 -23.57 18.59 14.87
C GLY A 9 -22.82 18.01 13.66
N LYS A 10 -22.71 18.76 12.55
CA LYS A 10 -21.95 18.35 11.37
C LYS A 10 -20.55 18.94 11.40
N PHE A 11 -19.62 18.27 10.73
CA PHE A 11 -18.26 18.77 10.54
C PHE A 11 -18.12 19.44 9.18
N LEU A 12 -17.64 20.68 9.16
CA LEU A 12 -17.21 21.35 7.94
C LEU A 12 -15.78 20.90 7.64
N ILE A 13 -15.63 20.15 6.56
CA ILE A 13 -14.35 19.66 6.07
C ILE A 13 -13.84 20.57 4.95
N THR A 14 -12.75 21.28 5.21
CA THR A 14 -12.07 22.11 4.20
C THR A 14 -10.89 21.33 3.61
N PRO A 15 -10.88 21.05 2.29
CA PRO A 15 -9.80 20.33 1.65
C PRO A 15 -8.54 21.20 1.58
N GLN A 16 -7.38 20.64 1.89
CA GLN A 16 -6.08 21.32 1.74
C GLN A 16 -5.64 21.27 0.28
N LEU A 17 -5.38 22.41 -0.37
CA LEU A 17 -5.11 22.49 -1.83
C LEU A 17 -3.76 21.89 -2.26
N GLU A 18 -2.87 21.62 -1.31
CA GLU A 18 -1.57 21.02 -1.58
C GLU A 18 -1.71 19.60 -2.14
N LYS A 19 -0.88 19.31 -3.15
CA LYS A 19 -0.80 17.98 -3.73
C LYS A 19 0.09 17.11 -2.83
N GLY A 20 -0.41 15.95 -2.44
CA GLY A 20 0.32 14.97 -1.65
C GLY A 20 0.06 13.55 -2.14
N LYS A 21 0.70 12.59 -1.50
CA LYS A 21 0.43 11.15 -1.63
C LYS A 21 0.21 10.57 -0.23
N VAL A 22 -0.66 9.56 -0.14
CA VAL A 22 -0.76 8.71 1.05
C VAL A 22 0.22 7.56 0.87
N CYS A 23 0.99 7.27 1.91
CA CYS A 23 1.95 6.17 1.97
C CYS A 23 1.62 5.29 3.16
N LEU A 24 1.65 3.98 2.92
CA LEU A 24 1.52 2.94 3.94
C LEU A 24 2.83 2.18 3.96
N SER A 25 3.49 2.12 5.10
CA SER A 25 4.73 1.37 5.30
C SER A 25 4.66 0.55 6.58
N ARG A 26 5.35 -0.59 6.58
CA ARG A 26 5.59 -1.39 7.77
C ARG A 26 7.10 -1.51 7.91
N GLU A 27 7.65 -0.84 8.91
CA GLU A 27 9.09 -0.78 9.14
C GLU A 27 9.50 -1.94 10.06
N ASP A 28 10.65 -1.83 10.71
CA ASP A 28 11.22 -2.88 11.58
C ASP A 28 10.39 -3.17 12.83
N ASP A 29 9.53 -2.24 13.23
CA ASP A 29 8.62 -2.40 14.37
C ASP A 29 7.36 -3.24 14.07
N GLN A 30 7.17 -3.64 12.80
CA GLN A 30 6.00 -4.37 12.29
C GLN A 30 4.67 -3.61 12.42
N LEU A 31 4.69 -2.33 12.80
CA LEU A 31 3.51 -1.49 12.89
C LEU A 31 3.19 -0.87 11.52
N LEU A 32 1.91 -0.62 11.25
CA LEU A 32 1.52 0.04 10.01
C LEU A 32 1.56 1.55 10.19
N HIS A 33 2.50 2.19 9.51
CA HIS A 33 2.62 3.63 9.40
C HIS A 33 1.74 4.15 8.27
N PHE A 34 0.81 5.04 8.60
CA PHE A 34 -0.02 5.79 7.68
C PHE A 34 0.50 7.23 7.62
N GLN A 35 1.05 7.61 6.47
CA GLN A 35 1.70 8.90 6.30
C GLN A 35 1.09 9.66 5.11
N TRP A 36 0.80 10.94 5.31
CA TRP A 36 0.55 11.86 4.19
C TRP A 36 1.83 12.66 3.88
N VAL A 37 2.30 12.55 2.64
CA VAL A 37 3.54 13.18 2.18
C VAL A 37 3.21 14.26 1.15
N GLY A 38 3.60 15.51 1.43
CA GLY A 38 3.45 16.63 0.50
C GLY A 38 4.39 16.50 -0.71
N ARG A 39 3.91 16.76 -1.93
CA ARG A 39 4.73 16.69 -3.16
C ARG A 39 5.66 17.89 -3.35
N GLN A 40 5.37 19.02 -2.71
CA GLN A 40 6.12 20.27 -2.89
C GLN A 40 7.35 20.37 -1.98
N ASN A 41 7.31 19.76 -0.80
CA ASN A 41 8.35 19.84 0.23
C ASN A 41 8.93 18.47 0.62
N GLY A 42 8.31 17.35 0.21
CA GLY A 42 8.74 16.01 0.58
C GLY A 42 8.61 15.68 2.07
N ALA A 43 8.06 16.61 2.86
CA ALA A 43 7.88 16.44 4.29
C ALA A 43 6.60 15.63 4.56
N SER A 44 6.69 14.67 5.47
CA SER A 44 5.59 13.96 6.11
C SER A 44 5.31 14.61 7.47
N PRO A 45 4.43 15.63 7.55
CA PRO A 45 4.13 16.27 8.84
C PRO A 45 3.32 15.37 9.78
N GLU A 46 2.68 14.30 9.29
CA GLU A 46 1.77 13.46 10.07
C GLU A 46 2.00 11.98 9.75
N ASP A 47 2.47 11.24 10.77
CA ASP A 47 2.66 9.79 10.78
C ASP A 47 1.75 9.17 11.85
N PHE A 48 0.87 8.27 11.43
CA PHE A 48 -0.09 7.60 12.31
C PHE A 48 0.13 6.10 12.30
N ILE A 49 0.21 5.51 13.49
CA ILE A 49 0.20 4.06 13.64
C ILE A 49 -1.24 3.57 13.58
N ILE A 50 -1.51 2.63 12.68
CA ILE A 50 -2.80 1.97 12.54
C ILE A 50 -2.64 0.52 12.99
N PHE A 51 -3.41 0.11 13.99
CA PHE A 51 -3.49 -1.31 14.38
C PHE A 51 -4.37 -2.08 13.41
N LEU A 52 -4.20 -3.40 13.41
CA LEU A 52 -5.04 -4.29 12.61
C LEU A 52 -6.51 -4.09 12.99
N ASP A 53 -7.38 -3.99 11.99
CA ASP A 53 -8.83 -3.84 12.13
C ASP A 53 -9.33 -2.53 12.80
N ASP A 54 -8.44 -1.64 13.24
CA ASP A 54 -8.80 -0.37 13.90
C ASP A 54 -9.34 0.69 12.92
N ALA A 55 -9.04 0.55 11.62
CA ALA A 55 -9.41 1.50 10.60
C ALA A 55 -9.84 0.84 9.29
N HIS A 56 -10.70 1.54 8.55
CA HIS A 56 -11.08 1.17 7.19
C HIS A 56 -11.04 2.40 6.29
N PHE A 57 -10.67 2.18 5.04
CA PHE A 57 -10.65 3.19 4.00
C PHE A 57 -11.86 3.01 3.08
N ALA A 58 -12.65 4.07 2.92
CA ALA A 58 -13.84 4.07 2.09
C ALA A 58 -13.92 5.34 1.22
N LYS A 59 -14.44 5.19 0.01
CA LYS A 59 -14.73 6.33 -0.86
C LYS A 59 -15.93 7.10 -0.31
N ILE A 60 -15.74 8.41 -0.10
CA ILE A 60 -16.82 9.32 0.25
C ILE A 60 -17.23 10.09 -1.00
N ASP A 61 -18.51 10.02 -1.34
CA ASP A 61 -19.05 10.90 -2.37
C ASP A 61 -19.14 12.32 -1.82
N THR A 62 -18.28 13.20 -2.31
CA THR A 62 -18.26 14.60 -1.91
C THR A 62 -19.30 15.43 -2.68
N GLY A 63 -19.94 14.87 -3.71
CA GLY A 63 -20.85 15.57 -4.61
C GLY A 63 -20.18 16.69 -5.41
N ARG A 64 -18.85 16.82 -5.35
CA ARG A 64 -18.10 17.89 -6.03
C ARG A 64 -17.62 17.40 -7.38
N SER A 65 -17.97 18.12 -8.44
CA SER A 65 -17.55 17.83 -9.83
C SER A 65 -16.03 17.92 -10.03
N ASN A 66 -15.30 18.57 -9.10
CA ASN A 66 -13.84 18.71 -9.11
C ASN A 66 -13.17 17.80 -8.06
N ASP A 67 -13.65 16.55 -7.93
CA ASP A 67 -12.93 15.55 -7.16
C ASP A 67 -11.51 15.37 -7.73
N ARG A 68 -10.53 15.24 -6.84
CA ARG A 68 -9.11 15.35 -7.19
C ARG A 68 -8.58 14.12 -7.91
N ASN A 69 -9.27 12.99 -7.80
CA ASN A 69 -8.84 11.83 -8.54
C ASN A 69 -9.29 11.93 -10.00
N LYS A 70 -8.32 12.25 -10.86
CA LYS A 70 -8.52 12.42 -12.30
C LYS A 70 -8.78 11.09 -13.01
N ASP A 71 -8.46 9.96 -12.35
CA ASP A 71 -8.65 8.61 -12.90
C ASP A 71 -9.31 7.70 -11.85
N ALA A 72 -10.64 7.75 -11.80
CA ALA A 72 -11.45 6.96 -10.88
C ALA A 72 -11.40 5.44 -11.19
N SER A 73 -10.87 5.02 -12.34
CA SER A 73 -10.84 3.60 -12.74
C SER A 73 -10.05 2.72 -11.78
N ARG A 74 -9.10 3.31 -11.02
CA ARG A 74 -8.25 2.61 -10.07
C ARG A 74 -8.67 2.80 -8.62
N ASP A 75 -9.71 3.58 -8.34
CA ASP A 75 -10.14 3.85 -6.97
C ASP A 75 -10.47 2.56 -6.21
N GLU A 76 -11.22 1.66 -6.85
CA GLU A 76 -11.68 0.41 -6.23
C GLU A 76 -10.49 -0.48 -5.84
N ASP A 77 -9.54 -0.66 -6.74
CA ASP A 77 -8.32 -1.44 -6.48
C ASP A 77 -7.45 -0.82 -5.40
N LEU A 78 -7.31 0.51 -5.40
CA LEU A 78 -6.53 1.22 -4.38
C LEU A 78 -7.18 1.13 -3.00
N VAL A 79 -8.50 1.30 -2.91
CA VAL A 79 -9.26 1.15 -1.66
C VAL A 79 -9.11 -0.25 -1.11
N LYS A 80 -9.25 -1.28 -1.96
CA LYS A 80 -9.07 -2.67 -1.56
C LYS A 80 -7.65 -2.90 -1.04
N LYS A 81 -6.63 -2.45 -1.78
CA LYS A 81 -5.23 -2.61 -1.38
C LYS A 81 -4.91 -1.94 -0.04
N VAL A 82 -5.47 -0.76 0.21
CA VAL A 82 -5.31 -0.05 1.49
C VAL A 82 -5.91 -0.85 2.63
N ASN A 83 -7.16 -1.32 2.48
CA ASN A 83 -7.84 -2.11 3.50
C ASN A 83 -7.15 -3.44 3.76
N ASP A 84 -6.67 -4.12 2.72
CA ASP A 84 -5.90 -5.35 2.85
C ASP A 84 -4.61 -5.10 3.66
N CYS A 85 -3.93 -3.97 3.43
CA CYS A 85 -2.74 -3.60 4.19
C CYS A 85 -3.04 -3.27 5.67
N MET A 86 -4.17 -2.62 5.92
CA MET A 86 -4.65 -2.28 7.28
C MET A 86 -5.04 -3.51 8.09
N ASN A 87 -5.64 -4.53 7.46
CA ASN A 87 -6.21 -5.67 8.18
C ASN A 87 -5.34 -6.95 8.10
N ASN A 88 -4.30 -6.95 7.26
CA ASN A 88 -3.38 -8.10 7.15
C ASN A 88 -1.93 -7.68 7.44
N ALA A 89 -1.38 -8.20 8.54
CA ALA A 89 0.00 -7.97 8.97
C ALA A 89 1.05 -8.38 7.91
N GLN A 90 0.76 -9.38 7.08
CA GLN A 90 1.67 -9.88 6.04
C GLN A 90 1.49 -9.22 4.66
N ALA A 91 0.41 -8.49 4.41
CA ALA A 91 0.15 -7.92 3.08
C ALA A 91 1.13 -6.78 2.69
N ALA A 92 1.89 -6.25 3.65
CA ALA A 92 2.88 -5.19 3.40
C ALA A 92 4.10 -5.66 2.59
N SER A 93 4.29 -6.98 2.39
CA SER A 93 5.32 -7.51 1.49
C SER A 93 4.81 -7.66 0.05
N SER A 94 4.17 -6.63 -0.50
CA SER A 94 3.98 -6.52 -1.95
C SER A 94 4.86 -5.38 -2.46
N SER A 95 6.09 -5.78 -2.76
CA SER A 95 7.07 -5.07 -3.56
C SER A 95 6.45 -4.40 -4.78
N ASP A 96 6.77 -3.12 -4.92
CA ASP A 96 7.04 -2.39 -6.16
C ASP A 96 5.96 -2.30 -7.25
N GLY A 97 5.90 -1.12 -7.85
CA GLY A 97 5.09 -0.88 -9.03
C GLY A 97 5.68 -1.62 -10.23
N SER A 98 5.26 -2.87 -10.46
CA SER A 98 5.51 -3.54 -11.74
C SER A 98 4.58 -3.00 -12.82
N ARG A 99 4.93 -1.83 -13.34
CA ARG A 99 4.58 -1.46 -14.72
C ARG A 99 5.53 -2.24 -15.63
N GLY A 100 5.14 -3.44 -16.01
CA GLY A 100 5.96 -4.31 -16.84
C GLY A 100 5.14 -5.34 -17.58
N SER A 101 4.64 -4.96 -18.77
CA SER A 101 4.30 -5.90 -19.83
C SER A 101 5.54 -6.74 -20.15
N GLY A 102 5.50 -8.03 -19.85
CA GLY A 102 6.57 -8.96 -20.22
C GLY A 102 6.46 -10.27 -19.45
N ASN A 103 6.19 -11.35 -20.16
CA ASN A 103 6.18 -12.71 -19.63
C ASN A 103 7.48 -12.98 -18.86
N ASN A 104 7.40 -13.18 -17.55
CA ASN A 104 8.45 -13.85 -16.82
C ASN A 104 7.84 -14.65 -15.67
N VAL A 105 7.95 -15.98 -15.77
CA VAL A 105 7.42 -16.93 -14.81
C VAL A 105 8.16 -16.69 -13.50
N GLN A 106 7.43 -16.29 -12.45
CA GLN A 106 7.96 -16.18 -11.09
C GLN A 106 8.30 -17.59 -10.61
N LEU A 107 9.54 -18.02 -10.82
CA LEU A 107 10.05 -19.28 -10.30
C LEU A 107 10.27 -19.09 -8.79
N ASP A 108 9.43 -19.78 -8.02
CA ASP A 108 9.47 -19.79 -6.56
C ASP A 108 10.83 -20.29 -6.05
N HIS A 109 11.39 -19.63 -5.03
CA HIS A 109 12.71 -19.97 -4.46
C HIS A 109 12.77 -21.42 -3.96
N ASN A 110 11.63 -21.99 -3.54
CA ASN A 110 11.52 -23.35 -3.06
C ASN A 110 11.53 -24.37 -4.22
N ALA A 111 11.04 -23.98 -5.41
CA ALA A 111 11.12 -24.79 -6.62
C ALA A 111 12.54 -24.83 -7.21
N ILE A 112 13.29 -23.72 -7.08
CA ILE A 112 14.70 -23.64 -7.53
C ILE A 112 15.57 -24.59 -6.68
N MET A 113 15.39 -24.63 -5.36
CA MET A 113 16.12 -25.55 -4.49
C MET A 113 15.82 -27.03 -4.80
N GLN A 114 14.58 -27.38 -5.17
CA GLN A 114 14.23 -28.74 -5.57
C GLN A 114 14.86 -29.18 -6.89
N MET A 115 14.98 -28.26 -7.87
CA MET A 115 15.66 -28.58 -9.13
C MET A 115 17.17 -28.73 -8.96
N LEU A 116 17.82 -27.91 -8.12
CA LEU A 116 19.27 -28.00 -7.90
C LEU A 116 19.67 -29.28 -7.13
N GLY A 117 18.79 -29.80 -6.27
CA GLY A 117 18.99 -31.08 -5.58
C GLY A 117 18.98 -32.31 -6.49
N ALA A 118 18.34 -32.23 -7.67
CA ALA A 118 18.24 -33.35 -8.60
C ALA A 118 19.47 -33.54 -9.50
N MET A 119 20.40 -32.58 -9.55
CA MET A 119 21.60 -32.64 -10.41
C MET A 119 22.88 -33.10 -9.68
N GLY A 120 22.78 -33.48 -8.40
CA GLY A 120 23.92 -33.79 -7.53
C GLY A 120 24.33 -35.27 -7.43
N ALA A 121 23.97 -36.13 -8.38
CA ALA A 121 24.36 -37.55 -8.35
C ALA A 121 25.11 -37.97 -9.63
N VAL A 122 26.36 -37.54 -9.76
CA VAL A 122 27.36 -38.28 -10.57
C VAL A 122 28.39 -38.84 -9.59
N THR A 123 28.38 -40.15 -9.44
CA THR A 123 29.20 -40.91 -8.50
C THR A 123 30.67 -40.88 -8.88
N PRO A 124 31.63 -40.78 -7.93
CA PRO A 124 33.03 -41.04 -8.20
C PRO A 124 33.30 -42.55 -8.24
N THR A 125 33.95 -43.03 -9.30
CA THR A 125 34.52 -44.38 -9.41
C THR A 125 35.80 -44.49 -8.58
N PRO A 126 35.94 -45.46 -7.66
CA PRO A 126 37.23 -45.82 -7.09
C PRO A 126 37.90 -46.97 -7.87
N THR A 127 39.19 -46.76 -8.16
CA THR A 127 40.30 -47.68 -8.49
C THR A 127 40.00 -49.07 -9.05
#